data_AF-A0A916SBB7-F1
#
_entry.id   AF-A0A916SBB7-F1
#
_cell.length_a   1.000
_cell.length_b   1.000
_cell.length_c   1.000
_cell.angle_alpha   90.00
_cell.angle_beta   90.00
_cell.angle_gamma   90.00
#
_symmetry.space_group_name_H-M   'P 1'
#
loop_
_entity.id
_entity.type
_entity.pdbx_description
1 polymer ?
#
loop_
_entity_poly.entity_id
_entity_poly.type
_entity_poly.pdbx_seq_one_letter_code
_entity_poly.pdbx_strand_id
1 'polypeptide(L)'
;MWYLSYSATEVESKQPPAEDGMKNISIEFTFEVIEDSRSASYLMRPKHEFTIRVGEEKYYPENVTILEVEGWDENKYLNGKMHAILDFIVPADVEDFGVVLRTSGFGDGIVVWFEREGR
;
A
#
# COMPACT_ATOMS: atom_id res chain seq x y z
N MET A 1 7.30 -10.41 19.47
CA MET A 1 6.90 -11.02 18.18
C MET A 1 5.88 -10.07 17.56
N TRP A 2 6.01 -9.72 16.29
CA TRP A 2 5.10 -8.77 15.63
C TRP A 2 3.83 -9.54 15.20
N TYR A 3 2.66 -9.19 15.74
CA TYR A 3 1.39 -9.85 15.40
C TYR A 3 0.51 -8.90 14.58
N LEU A 4 0.80 -8.83 13.28
CA LEU A 4 0.05 -8.08 12.30
C LEU A 4 -0.27 -8.98 11.10
N SER A 5 -1.45 -8.80 10.54
CA SER A 5 -1.88 -9.42 9.28
C SER A 5 -1.85 -8.37 8.20
N TYR A 6 -1.35 -8.73 7.02
CA TYR A 6 -1.44 -7.89 5.84
C TYR A 6 -1.67 -8.72 4.59
N SER A 7 -2.35 -8.12 3.61
CA SER A 7 -2.45 -8.62 2.24
C SER A 7 -2.38 -7.45 1.28
N ALA A 8 -1.85 -7.70 0.09
CA ALA A 8 -1.88 -6.77 -1.01
C ALA A 8 -2.07 -7.55 -2.31
N THR A 9 -3.04 -7.12 -3.12
CA THR A 9 -3.41 -7.78 -4.37
C THR A 9 -3.57 -6.72 -5.46
N GLU A 10 -2.99 -6.97 -6.63
CA GLU A 10 -3.27 -6.13 -7.81
C GLU A 10 -4.70 -6.36 -8.27
N VAL A 11 -5.46 -5.28 -8.46
CA VAL A 11 -6.84 -5.31 -8.93
C VAL A 11 -7.00 -4.46 -10.18
N GLU A 12 -8.07 -4.70 -10.94
CA GLU A 12 -8.37 -3.89 -12.12
C GLU A 12 -8.56 -2.42 -11.73
N SER A 13 -7.83 -1.54 -12.40
CA SER A 13 -7.91 -0.10 -12.13
C SER A 13 -9.21 0.48 -12.66
N LYS A 14 -9.87 1.28 -11.82
CA LYS A 14 -11.08 2.05 -12.19
C LYS A 14 -10.79 3.51 -12.51
N GLN A 15 -9.51 3.90 -12.51
CA GLN A 15 -9.10 5.26 -12.85
C GLN A 15 -9.30 5.52 -14.35
N PRO A 16 -9.46 6.80 -14.77
CA PRO A 16 -9.37 7.17 -16.17
C PRO A 16 -8.06 6.66 -16.78
N PRO A 17 -8.02 6.37 -18.10
CA PRO A 17 -6.78 5.96 -18.76
C PRO A 17 -5.63 6.92 -18.46
N ALA A 18 -4.46 6.35 -18.17
CA ALA A 18 -3.25 7.12 -17.92
C ALA A 18 -2.82 7.89 -19.19
N GLU A 19 -1.99 8.91 -19.00
CA GLU A 19 -1.35 9.65 -20.10
C GLU A 19 -0.43 8.73 -20.93
N ASP A 20 -0.15 9.13 -22.18
CA ASP A 20 0.71 8.36 -23.09
C ASP A 20 2.07 8.02 -22.45
N GLY A 21 2.43 6.74 -22.48
CA GLY A 21 3.67 6.23 -21.87
C GLY A 21 3.55 5.87 -20.39
N MET A 22 2.40 6.10 -19.76
CA MET A 22 2.11 5.71 -18.38
C MET A 22 1.02 4.63 -18.33
N LYS A 23 0.89 3.98 -17.18
CA LYS A 23 -0.21 3.05 -16.89
C LYS A 23 -0.66 3.18 -15.43
N ASN A 24 -1.91 2.80 -15.19
CA ASN A 24 -2.47 2.72 -13.84
C ASN A 24 -2.18 1.35 -13.24
N ILE A 25 -1.80 1.32 -11.98
CA ILE A 25 -1.75 0.13 -11.14
C ILE A 25 -2.63 0.39 -9.93
N SER A 26 -3.60 -0.48 -9.67
CA SER A 26 -4.44 -0.41 -8.47
C SER A 26 -4.14 -1.60 -7.58
N ILE A 27 -3.82 -1.31 -6.32
CA ILE A 27 -3.51 -2.32 -5.30
C ILE A 27 -4.58 -2.25 -4.21
N GLU A 28 -5.30 -3.35 -4.04
CA GLU A 28 -6.15 -3.55 -2.88
C GLU A 28 -5.28 -4.08 -1.73
N PHE A 29 -5.23 -3.35 -0.63
CA PHE A 29 -4.48 -3.76 0.56
C PHE A 29 -5.38 -3.88 1.77
N THR A 30 -5.10 -4.90 2.57
CA THR A 30 -5.65 -5.04 3.92
C THR A 30 -4.51 -5.05 4.92
N PHE A 31 -4.70 -4.36 6.03
CA PHE A 31 -3.77 -4.32 7.14
C PHE A 31 -4.58 -4.43 8.43
N GLU A 32 -4.17 -5.32 9.34
CA GLU A 32 -4.87 -5.58 10.60
C GLU A 32 -3.87 -5.80 11.74
N VAL A 33 -4.05 -5.07 12.83
CA VAL A 33 -3.33 -5.28 14.09
C VAL A 33 -4.03 -6.41 14.86
N ILE A 34 -3.39 -7.59 14.95
CA ILE A 34 -4.03 -8.82 15.47
C ILE A 34 -4.04 -8.84 17.01
N GLU A 35 -2.98 -8.34 17.65
CA GLU A 35 -2.89 -8.32 19.11
C GLU A 35 -2.77 -6.89 19.61
N ASP A 36 -3.73 -6.47 20.45
CA ASP A 36 -3.77 -5.18 21.14
C ASP A 36 -2.68 -5.12 22.20
N SER A 37 -1.42 -5.05 21.75
CA SER A 37 -0.37 -4.50 22.58
C SER A 37 -0.77 -3.04 22.79
N ARG A 38 -1.10 -2.67 24.04
CA ARG A 38 -1.41 -1.28 24.44
C ARG A 38 -0.35 -0.23 24.02
N SER A 39 0.79 -0.69 23.51
CA SER A 39 1.92 0.09 23.01
C SER A 39 2.12 0.05 21.49
N ALA A 40 1.32 -0.71 20.72
CA ALA A 40 1.51 -0.88 19.28
C ALA A 40 0.52 -0.01 18.52
N SER A 41 0.94 1.20 18.20
CA SER A 41 0.27 2.06 17.23
C SER A 41 1.13 2.24 15.99
N TYR A 42 0.49 2.15 14.82
CA TYR A 42 1.18 2.30 13.54
C TYR A 42 0.69 3.55 12.84
N LEU A 43 1.61 4.41 12.42
CA LEU A 43 1.25 5.59 11.65
C LEU A 43 0.75 5.17 10.26
N MET A 44 -0.48 5.50 9.91
CA MET A 44 -1.11 5.04 8.69
C MET A 44 -1.57 6.23 7.87
N ARG A 45 -0.68 6.80 7.06
CA ARG A 45 -0.99 7.83 6.06
C ARG A 45 -0.71 7.22 4.68
N PRO A 46 -1.69 6.55 4.07
CA PRO A 46 -1.41 5.71 2.91
C PRO A 46 -0.73 6.46 1.75
N LYS A 47 -1.04 7.76 1.59
CA LYS A 47 -0.39 8.66 0.61
C LYS A 47 1.12 8.90 0.80
N HIS A 48 1.68 8.60 1.97
CA HIS A 48 3.08 8.89 2.28
C HIS A 48 3.88 7.63 2.60
N GLU A 49 3.23 6.65 3.24
CA GLU A 49 3.91 5.45 3.72
C GLU A 49 3.83 4.26 2.75
N PHE A 50 2.91 4.28 1.78
CA PHE A 50 2.82 3.25 0.74
C PHE A 50 3.42 3.79 -0.55
N THR A 51 4.32 3.00 -1.13
CA THR A 51 4.98 3.34 -2.39
C THR A 51 5.11 2.10 -3.27
N ILE A 52 5.04 2.29 -4.57
CA ILE A 52 5.57 1.32 -5.53
C ILE A 52 7.06 1.63 -5.76
N ARG A 53 7.89 0.58 -5.78
CA ARG A 53 9.30 0.60 -6.16
C ARG A 53 9.50 -0.05 -7.51
N VAL A 54 10.10 0.71 -8.43
CA VAL A 54 10.58 0.24 -9.73
C VAL A 54 12.07 0.57 -9.80
N GLY A 55 12.93 -0.44 -9.63
CA GLY A 55 14.37 -0.21 -9.46
C GLY A 55 14.66 0.74 -8.29
N GLU A 56 15.30 1.87 -8.57
CA GLU A 56 15.62 2.90 -7.56
C GLU A 56 14.49 3.91 -7.33
N GLU A 57 13.53 4.00 -8.26
CA GLU A 57 12.47 4.99 -8.25
C GLU A 57 11.34 4.64 -7.27
N LYS A 58 10.61 5.68 -6.84
CA LYS A 58 9.47 5.58 -5.91
C LYS A 58 8.27 6.28 -6.52
N TYR A 59 7.15 5.58 -6.50
CA TYR A 59 5.86 6.09 -6.93
C TYR A 59 4.91 6.10 -5.74
N TYR A 60 4.30 7.25 -5.49
CA TYR A 60 3.29 7.43 -4.45
C TYR A 60 1.90 7.20 -5.04
N PRO A 61 0.92 6.78 -4.24
CA PRO A 61 -0.42 6.62 -4.75
C PRO A 61 -1.03 8.01 -5.04
N GLU A 62 -1.54 8.17 -6.26
CA GLU A 62 -2.29 9.35 -6.68
C GLU A 62 -3.60 9.45 -5.89
N ASN A 63 -4.26 8.30 -5.74
CA ASN A 63 -5.52 8.18 -5.03
C ASN A 63 -5.50 7.06 -4.00
N VAL A 64 -6.22 7.30 -2.90
CA VAL A 64 -6.39 6.34 -1.81
C VAL A 64 -7.88 6.28 -1.50
N THR A 65 -8.47 5.11 -1.69
CA THR A 65 -9.88 4.86 -1.40
C THR A 65 -9.99 3.92 -0.22
N ILE A 66 -10.37 4.45 0.95
CA ILE A 66 -10.61 3.63 2.15
C ILE A 66 -11.98 2.95 2.01
N LEU A 67 -11.99 1.62 2.02
CA LEU A 67 -13.21 0.81 1.91
C LEU A 67 -13.78 0.47 3.29
N GLU A 68 -12.91 0.08 4.23
CA GLU A 68 -13.24 -0.22 5.61
C GLU A 68 -12.10 0.24 6.52
N VAL A 69 -12.43 0.80 7.69
CA VAL A 69 -11.43 1.19 8.67
C VAL A 69 -11.97 1.09 10.10
N GLU A 70 -11.15 0.53 10.99
CA GLU A 70 -11.41 0.41 12.42
C GLU A 70 -10.16 0.83 13.21
N GLY A 71 -10.35 1.59 14.29
CA GLY A 71 -9.25 2.00 15.16
C GLY A 71 -8.27 2.98 14.51
N TRP A 72 -8.76 3.82 13.58
CA TRP A 72 -7.99 4.92 12.97
C TRP A 72 -8.37 6.26 13.61
N ASP A 73 -7.38 7.02 14.06
CA ASP A 73 -7.57 8.28 14.79
C ASP A 73 -7.23 9.53 13.97
N GLU A 74 -7.47 10.71 14.56
CA GLU A 74 -7.18 12.02 13.95
C GLU A 74 -5.69 12.28 13.68
N ASN A 75 -4.81 11.62 14.43
CA ASN A 75 -3.36 11.67 14.26
C ASN A 75 -2.87 10.66 13.22
N LYS A 76 -3.80 9.95 12.60
CA LYS A 76 -3.59 8.92 11.58
C LYS A 76 -2.89 7.68 12.13
N TYR A 77 -2.99 7.39 13.43
CA TYR A 77 -2.56 6.10 13.96
C TYR A 77 -3.64 5.04 13.75
N LEU A 78 -3.20 3.84 13.41
CA LEU A 78 -4.03 2.65 13.28
C LEU A 78 -3.69 1.64 14.38
N ASN A 79 -4.69 1.29 15.18
CA ASN A 79 -4.64 0.23 16.20
C ASN A 79 -5.60 -0.94 15.87
N GLY A 80 -6.29 -0.87 14.73
CA GLY A 80 -7.24 -1.89 14.28
C GLY A 80 -6.95 -2.33 12.85
N LYS A 81 -7.95 -2.19 11.98
CA LYS A 81 -7.93 -2.68 10.61
C LYS A 81 -8.10 -1.56 9.61
N MET A 82 -7.43 -1.66 8.47
CA MET A 82 -7.67 -0.85 7.29
C MET A 82 -7.74 -1.74 6.05
N HIS A 83 -8.76 -1.53 5.24
CA HIS A 83 -8.92 -2.11 3.92
C HIS A 83 -9.13 -0.97 2.93
N ALA A 84 -8.26 -0.87 1.93
CA ALA A 84 -8.26 0.25 1.01
C ALA A 84 -7.67 -0.11 -0.36
N ILE A 85 -8.00 0.70 -1.35
CA ILE A 85 -7.42 0.66 -2.69
C ILE A 85 -6.46 1.82 -2.85
N LEU A 86 -5.25 1.53 -3.31
CA LEU A 86 -4.20 2.48 -3.65
C LEU A 86 -4.06 2.50 -5.17
N ASP A 87 -4.24 3.67 -5.77
CA ASP A 87 -4.07 3.84 -7.19
C ASP A 87 -2.77 4.58 -7.49
N PHE A 88 -1.95 3.99 -8.35
CA PHE A 88 -0.64 4.49 -8.75
C PHE A 88 -0.60 4.72 -10.26
N ILE A 89 0.21 5.69 -10.67
CA ILE A 89 0.57 5.92 -12.07
C ILE A 89 2.07 5.67 -12.20
N VAL A 90 2.44 4.76 -13.09
CA VAL A 90 3.84 4.35 -13.32
C VAL A 90 4.13 4.27 -14.82
N PRO A 91 5.41 4.24 -15.25
CA PRO A 91 5.75 4.03 -16.66
C PRO A 91 5.15 2.73 -17.23
N ALA A 92 4.74 2.76 -18.49
CA ALA A 92 4.02 1.65 -19.12
C ALA A 92 4.85 0.36 -19.23
N ASP A 93 6.17 0.49 -19.29
CA ASP A 93 7.18 -0.58 -19.41
C ASP A 93 7.52 -1.27 -18.09
N VAL A 94 6.96 -0.83 -16.96
CA VAL A 94 7.15 -1.47 -15.65
C VAL A 94 6.54 -2.88 -15.64
N GLU A 95 7.31 -3.94 -15.67
CA GLU A 95 6.77 -5.31 -15.61
C GLU A 95 6.63 -5.81 -14.17
N ASP A 96 7.71 -5.70 -13.40
CA ASP A 96 7.77 -6.12 -11.99
C ASP A 96 7.89 -4.91 -11.06
N PHE A 97 7.28 -5.03 -9.88
CA PHE A 97 7.31 -3.95 -8.90
C PHE A 97 7.09 -4.42 -7.48
N GLY A 98 7.62 -3.65 -6.52
CA GLY A 98 7.43 -3.89 -5.10
C GLY A 98 6.54 -2.84 -4.46
N VAL A 99 5.47 -3.27 -3.79
CA VAL A 99 4.70 -2.39 -2.91
C VAL A 99 5.38 -2.36 -1.55
N VAL A 100 5.81 -1.18 -1.13
CA VAL A 100 6.51 -0.96 0.13
C VAL A 100 5.62 -0.18 1.07
N LEU A 101 5.35 -0.75 2.25
CA LEU A 101 4.77 -0.08 3.40
C LEU A 101 5.88 0.29 4.39
N ARG A 102 6.11 1.59 4.59
CA ARG A 102 7.06 2.12 5.58
C ARG A 102 6.34 3.00 6.58
N THR A 103 6.11 2.51 7.79
CA THR A 103 5.51 3.32 8.85
C THR A 103 6.34 3.32 10.14
N SER A 104 6.23 4.39 10.93
CA SER A 104 6.77 4.43 12.29
C SER A 104 6.14 3.29 13.10
N GLY A 105 6.98 2.36 13.56
CA GLY A 105 6.57 1.09 14.17
C GLY A 105 7.11 -0.14 13.44
N PHE A 106 7.57 -0.01 12.18
CA PHE A 106 7.98 -1.12 11.31
C PHE A 106 9.48 -1.22 10.98
N GLY A 107 10.38 -0.58 11.74
CA GLY A 107 11.80 -0.59 11.37
C GLY A 107 12.00 -0.14 9.91
N ASP A 108 12.52 -1.03 9.05
CA ASP A 108 12.81 -0.78 7.63
C ASP A 108 11.57 -0.87 6.68
N GLY A 109 10.42 -1.34 7.17
CA GLY A 109 9.17 -1.50 6.43
C GLY A 109 8.84 -2.93 5.97
N ILE A 110 7.66 -3.11 5.36
CA ILE A 110 7.20 -4.36 4.72
C ILE A 110 7.25 -4.17 3.20
N VAL A 111 7.75 -5.16 2.47
CA VAL A 111 7.73 -5.19 1.00
C VAL A 111 6.91 -6.38 0.53
N VAL A 112 5.94 -6.14 -0.36
CA VAL A 112 5.20 -7.16 -1.11
C VAL A 112 5.59 -7.05 -2.57
N TRP A 113 6.15 -8.12 -3.13
CA TRP A 113 6.66 -8.16 -4.49
C TRP A 113 5.64 -8.77 -5.45
N PHE A 114 5.48 -8.15 -6.62
CA PHE A 114 4.59 -8.61 -7.68
C PHE A 114 5.45 -8.96 -8.89
N GLU A 115 5.47 -10.25 -9.24
CA GLU A 115 6.15 -10.78 -10.42
C GLU A 115 5.10 -11.07 -11.49
N ARG A 116 5.35 -10.61 -12.72
CA ARG A 116 4.54 -11.01 -13.86
C ARG A 116 5.22 -12.20 -14.53
N GLU A 117 4.60 -13.39 -14.48
CA GLU A 117 5.05 -14.51 -15.29
C GLU A 117 5.02 -14.09 -16.76
N GLY A 118 6.21 -14.01 -17.38
CA GLY A 118 6.38 -13.66 -18.79
C GLY A 118 5.50 -14.57 -19.66
N ARG A 119 4.69 -13.94 -20.52
CA ARG A 119 4.01 -14.63 -21.62
C ARG A 119 4.88 -14.68 -22.86
#